data_AF-A0A1F8ZTS9-F1
#
_entry.id   AF-A0A1F8ZTS9-F1
#
_cell.length_a   1.000
_cell.length_b   1.000
_cell.length_c   1.000
_cell.angle_alpha   90.00
_cell.angle_beta   90.00
_cell.angle_gamma   90.00
#
_symmetry.space_group_name_H-M   'P 1'
#
loop_
_entity.id
_entity.type
_entity.pdbx_description
1 polymer ?
#
loop_
_entity_poly.entity_id
_entity_poly.type
_entity_poly.pdbx_seq_one_letter_code
_entity_poly.pdbx_strand_id
1 'polypeptide(L)'
;MAATKVGADYLGKKKELGSIEKGKLADLIVVRGDPLKDITHTRQIDTVIKDGEIMDISYHADFFNPIARPHSQEFYGYPTPRLDNLSPKVAFANDAELEMVLKGKDFFPVSVVCFGGSPVATRFVSQSEVAARVPSYLLSVGTVPVSVVNPKPTEWSEGGGTSNSVPFIVQFPRAGKAV
;
A
#
# COMPACT_ATOMS: atom_id res chain seq x y z
N MET A 1 -23.73 1.34 -28.12
CA MET A 1 -23.76 2.78 -27.74
C MET A 1 -22.82 2.96 -26.56
N ALA A 2 -21.93 3.96 -26.59
CA ALA A 2 -21.06 4.24 -25.45
C ALA A 2 -21.69 5.35 -24.59
N ALA A 3 -21.87 5.09 -23.29
CA ALA A 3 -22.47 6.05 -22.36
C ALA A 3 -21.74 7.40 -22.33
N THR A 4 -20.42 7.37 -22.53
CA THR A 4 -19.55 8.56 -22.53
C THR A 4 -19.70 9.42 -23.79
N LYS A 5 -19.85 8.80 -24.97
CA LYS A 5 -19.94 9.52 -26.26
C LYS A 5 -21.26 10.26 -26.41
N VAL A 6 -22.37 9.63 -26.04
CA VAL A 6 -23.70 10.22 -26.16
C VAL A 6 -23.89 11.35 -25.15
N GLY A 7 -23.43 11.16 -23.91
CA GLY A 7 -23.46 12.22 -22.89
C GLY A 7 -22.66 13.46 -23.32
N ALA A 8 -21.48 13.28 -23.90
CA ALA A 8 -20.68 14.39 -24.42
C ALA A 8 -21.36 15.13 -25.59
N ASP A 9 -22.15 14.43 -26.42
CA ASP A 9 -22.92 15.04 -27.51
C ASP A 9 -24.02 15.96 -26.96
N TYR A 10 -24.81 15.45 -26.00
CA TYR A 10 -25.89 16.23 -25.37
C TYR A 10 -25.37 17.46 -24.59
N LEU A 11 -24.18 17.36 -24.01
CA LEU A 11 -23.55 18.48 -23.28
C LEU A 11 -22.83 19.47 -24.22
N GLY A 12 -22.83 19.25 -25.53
CA GLY A 12 -22.10 20.09 -26.50
C GLY A 12 -20.57 19.96 -26.39
N LYS A 13 -20.07 18.96 -25.66
CA LYS A 13 -18.66 18.73 -25.32
C LYS A 13 -17.99 17.63 -26.15
N LYS A 14 -18.63 17.19 -27.24
CA LYS A 14 -18.16 16.12 -28.14
C LYS A 14 -16.74 16.32 -28.71
N LYS A 15 -16.31 17.58 -28.85
CA LYS A 15 -14.94 17.94 -29.30
C LYS A 15 -13.90 17.80 -28.20
N GLU A 16 -14.32 17.87 -26.94
CA GLU A 16 -13.44 17.90 -25.77
C GLU A 16 -13.37 16.55 -25.07
N LEU A 17 -14.45 15.75 -25.03
CA LEU A 17 -14.51 14.49 -24.29
C LEU A 17 -15.51 13.47 -24.89
N GLY A 18 -15.54 12.27 -24.31
CA GLY A 18 -16.52 11.21 -24.63
C GLY A 18 -16.08 10.17 -25.65
N SER A 19 -14.90 10.31 -26.26
CA SER A 19 -14.25 9.27 -27.06
C SER A 19 -12.73 9.33 -26.92
N ILE A 20 -12.06 8.21 -27.22
CA ILE A 20 -10.59 8.12 -27.22
C ILE A 20 -10.08 8.55 -28.59
N GLU A 21 -9.91 9.86 -28.77
CA GLU A 21 -9.41 10.50 -29.99
C GLU A 21 -8.35 11.55 -29.62
N LYS A 22 -7.40 11.80 -30.51
CA LYS A 22 -6.33 12.78 -30.28
C LYS A 22 -6.92 14.17 -29.99
N GLY A 23 -6.46 14.81 -28.92
CA GLY A 23 -6.90 16.16 -28.52
C GLY A 23 -8.12 16.19 -27.60
N LYS A 24 -8.69 15.02 -27.25
CA LYS A 24 -9.77 14.91 -26.26
C LYS A 24 -9.22 14.53 -24.89
N LEU A 25 -9.90 14.98 -23.84
CA LEU A 25 -9.67 14.60 -22.47
C LEU A 25 -10.25 13.21 -22.22
N ALA A 26 -9.42 12.34 -21.65
CA ALA A 26 -9.80 11.02 -21.19
C ALA A 26 -8.88 10.58 -20.05
N ASP A 27 -9.49 10.04 -19.01
CA ASP A 27 -8.76 9.28 -17.99
C ASP A 27 -8.76 7.81 -18.40
N LEU A 28 -7.61 7.16 -18.31
CA LEU A 28 -7.42 5.78 -18.72
C LEU A 28 -6.82 4.97 -17.58
N ILE A 29 -7.29 3.74 -17.43
CA ILE A 29 -6.70 2.74 -16.56
C ILE A 29 -6.37 1.53 -17.43
N VAL A 30 -5.12 1.13 -17.43
CA VAL A 30 -4.63 -0.08 -18.09
C VAL A 30 -4.51 -1.16 -17.04
N VAL A 31 -5.09 -2.32 -17.30
CA VAL A 31 -5.10 -3.47 -16.39
C VAL A 31 -4.38 -4.66 -17.03
N ARG A 32 -3.74 -5.49 -16.21
CA ARG A 32 -3.11 -6.73 -16.67
C ARG A 32 -4.15 -7.84 -16.74
N GLY A 33 -4.23 -8.48 -17.91
CA GLY A 33 -5.19 -9.54 -18.19
C GLY A 33 -6.48 -9.04 -18.85
N ASP A 34 -7.39 -9.97 -19.11
CA ASP A 34 -8.65 -9.69 -19.80
C ASP A 34 -9.81 -9.64 -18.79
N PRO A 35 -10.39 -8.45 -18.50
CA PRO A 35 -11.48 -8.32 -17.55
C PRO A 35 -12.80 -8.93 -18.05
N LEU A 36 -12.94 -9.21 -19.35
CA LEU A 36 -14.12 -9.90 -19.90
C LEU A 36 -14.08 -11.40 -19.59
N LYS A 37 -12.88 -11.97 -19.40
CA LYS A 37 -12.71 -13.37 -18.98
C LYS A 37 -12.72 -13.53 -17.47
N ASP A 38 -12.11 -12.60 -16.74
CA ASP A 38 -12.08 -12.60 -15.28
C ASP A 38 -12.04 -11.15 -14.76
N ILE A 39 -13.12 -10.75 -14.08
CA ILE A 39 -13.26 -9.40 -13.53
C ILE A 39 -12.20 -9.06 -12.49
N THR A 40 -11.55 -10.05 -11.86
CA THR A 40 -10.49 -9.81 -10.88
C THR A 40 -9.24 -9.18 -11.48
N HIS A 41 -9.04 -9.31 -12.81
CA HIS A 41 -7.99 -8.60 -13.54
C HIS A 41 -8.10 -7.07 -13.40
N THR A 42 -9.28 -6.52 -13.10
CA THR A 42 -9.46 -5.09 -12.83
C THR A 42 -8.67 -4.58 -11.61
N ARG A 43 -8.25 -5.49 -10.71
CA ARG A 43 -7.42 -5.16 -9.54
C ARG A 43 -5.92 -5.12 -9.85
N GLN A 44 -5.50 -5.62 -11.02
CA GLN A 44 -4.10 -5.65 -11.43
C GLN A 44 -3.80 -4.45 -12.32
N ILE A 45 -3.84 -3.26 -11.73
CA ILE A 45 -3.62 -1.99 -12.46
C ILE A 45 -2.14 -1.91 -12.88
N ASP A 46 -1.91 -1.68 -14.16
CA ASP A 46 -0.59 -1.49 -14.75
C ASP A 46 -0.23 -0.01 -14.90
N THR A 47 -1.19 0.79 -15.37
CA THR A 47 -0.98 2.22 -15.62
C THR A 47 -2.27 2.98 -15.34
N VAL A 48 -2.15 4.17 -14.72
CA VAL A 48 -3.24 5.15 -14.60
C VAL A 48 -2.80 6.41 -15.31
N ILE A 49 -3.65 6.91 -16.22
CA ILE A 49 -3.46 8.18 -16.91
C ILE A 49 -4.62 9.08 -16.50
N LYS A 50 -4.29 10.23 -15.91
CA LYS A 50 -5.28 11.21 -15.48
C LYS A 50 -4.91 12.56 -16.06
N ASP A 51 -5.88 13.25 -16.68
CA ASP A 51 -5.65 14.57 -17.30
C ASP A 51 -4.47 14.58 -18.31
N GLY A 52 -4.15 13.41 -18.90
CA GLY A 52 -3.03 13.22 -19.84
C GLY A 52 -1.67 12.90 -19.20
N GLU A 53 -1.55 12.89 -17.87
CA GLU A 53 -0.33 12.54 -17.15
C GLU A 53 -0.37 11.11 -16.63
N ILE A 54 0.77 10.41 -16.70
CA ILE A 54 0.93 9.08 -16.11
C ILE A 54 1.10 9.25 -14.59
N MET A 55 0.22 8.62 -13.83
CA MET A 55 0.25 8.68 -12.37
C MET A 55 1.19 7.62 -11.80
N ASP A 56 1.93 7.98 -10.75
CA ASP A 56 2.70 7.02 -9.95
C ASP A 56 1.74 6.14 -9.13
N ILE A 57 1.67 4.86 -9.50
CA ILE A 57 0.87 3.83 -8.82
C ILE A 57 1.67 3.01 -7.81
N SER A 58 2.91 3.44 -7.52
CA SER A 58 3.73 2.82 -6.48
C SER A 58 3.10 2.97 -5.10
N TYR A 59 3.65 2.26 -4.14
CA TYR A 59 3.17 2.34 -2.77
C TYR A 59 3.41 3.73 -2.17
N HIS A 60 2.33 4.41 -1.79
CA HIS A 60 2.34 5.68 -1.07
C HIS A 60 2.00 5.44 0.40
N ALA A 61 3.01 5.43 1.28
CA ALA A 61 2.81 5.19 2.71
C ALA A 61 1.92 6.25 3.39
N ASP A 62 1.95 7.47 2.87
CA ASP A 62 1.19 8.61 3.37
C ASP A 62 -0.20 8.74 2.73
N PHE A 63 -0.63 7.75 1.95
CA PHE A 63 -1.97 7.77 1.34
C PHE A 63 -3.06 7.73 2.42
N PHE A 64 -3.90 8.76 2.41
CA PHE A 64 -5.10 8.82 3.24
C PHE A 64 -6.34 8.75 2.34
N ASN A 65 -7.40 8.08 2.81
CA ASN A 65 -8.67 8.10 2.09
C ASN A 65 -9.32 9.49 2.27
N PRO A 66 -9.50 10.30 1.21
CA PRO A 66 -10.07 11.64 1.32
C PRO A 66 -11.58 11.62 1.59
N ILE A 67 -12.22 10.46 1.42
CA ILE A 67 -13.64 10.28 1.74
C ILE A 67 -13.76 9.92 3.21
N ALA A 68 -14.37 10.84 3.97
CA ALA A 68 -14.74 10.62 5.35
C ALA A 68 -15.59 9.34 5.46
N ARG A 69 -15.29 8.47 6.42
CA ARG A 69 -16.07 7.24 6.57
C ARG A 69 -17.45 7.62 7.09
N PRO A 70 -18.55 7.07 6.54
CA PRO A 70 -19.87 7.34 7.10
C PRO A 70 -19.87 6.90 8.58
N HIS A 71 -20.29 7.80 9.46
CA HIS A 71 -20.38 7.55 10.90
C HIS A 71 -21.50 6.53 11.20
N SER A 72 -21.27 5.24 10.98
CA SER A 72 -22.07 4.22 11.62
C SER A 72 -21.56 4.02 13.05
N GLN A 73 -22.49 4.09 14.01
CA GLN A 73 -22.27 4.06 15.45
C GLN A 73 -21.72 2.73 16.00
N GLU A 74 -21.25 1.83 15.12
CA GLU A 74 -20.63 0.54 15.45
C GLU A 74 -19.15 0.48 15.03
N PHE A 75 -18.46 1.62 15.08
CA PHE A 75 -17.02 1.63 14.89
C PHE A 75 -16.32 1.23 16.21
N TYR A 76 -16.03 -0.07 16.37
CA TYR A 76 -14.99 -0.51 17.31
C TYR A 76 -13.75 0.31 16.98
N GLY A 77 -13.20 1.06 17.93
CA GLY A 77 -12.22 2.13 17.71
C GLY A 77 -11.00 1.75 16.84
N TYR A 78 -10.08 2.70 16.63
CA TYR A 78 -8.77 2.36 16.07
C TYR A 78 -7.84 2.03 17.25
N PRO A 79 -7.81 0.80 17.79
CA PRO A 79 -6.87 0.48 18.84
C PRO A 79 -5.45 0.57 18.32
N THR A 80 -4.52 0.81 19.24
CA THR A 80 -3.10 0.68 18.97
C THR A 80 -2.81 -0.78 18.55
N PRO A 81 -2.19 -1.01 17.39
CA PRO A 81 -1.88 -2.36 16.93
C PRO A 81 -0.93 -3.04 17.92
N ARG A 82 -1.04 -4.35 18.06
CA ARG A 82 -0.11 -5.12 18.90
C ARG A 82 0.65 -6.11 18.04
N LEU A 83 1.98 -6.08 18.13
CA LEU A 83 2.85 -7.00 17.41
C LEU A 83 3.29 -8.11 18.37
N ASP A 84 2.89 -9.35 18.07
CA ASP A 84 3.21 -10.51 18.93
C ASP A 84 4.48 -11.21 18.46
N ASN A 85 4.59 -11.47 17.15
CA ASN A 85 5.74 -12.19 16.59
C ASN A 85 6.05 -11.73 15.16
N LEU A 86 7.30 -11.96 14.75
CA LEU A 86 7.74 -11.72 13.38
C LEU A 86 8.58 -12.90 12.90
N SER A 87 8.50 -13.18 11.60
CA SER A 87 9.20 -14.28 10.96
C SER A 87 9.66 -13.89 9.56
N PRO A 88 10.95 -14.05 9.22
CA PRO A 88 12.06 -14.44 10.10
C PRO A 88 12.40 -13.35 11.13
N LYS A 89 13.12 -13.69 12.22
CA LYS A 89 13.64 -12.71 13.23
C LYS A 89 15.04 -12.20 12.95
N VAL A 90 15.70 -12.81 11.97
CA VAL A 90 17.10 -12.60 11.69
C VAL A 90 17.27 -12.55 10.17
N ALA A 91 18.06 -11.59 9.69
CA ALA A 91 18.55 -11.55 8.33
C ALA A 91 20.02 -11.14 8.32
N PHE A 92 20.66 -11.26 7.15
CA PHE A 92 22.04 -10.82 6.95
C PHE A 92 22.05 -9.43 6.33
N ALA A 93 23.01 -8.60 6.71
CA ALA A 93 23.21 -7.31 6.05
C ALA A 93 23.59 -7.52 4.58
N ASN A 94 23.14 -6.60 3.72
CA ASN A 94 23.32 -6.64 2.26
C ASN A 94 22.73 -7.87 1.56
N ASP A 95 21.81 -8.59 2.22
CA ASP A 95 21.05 -9.63 1.53
C ASP A 95 20.08 -9.01 0.51
N ALA A 96 19.49 -9.84 -0.34
CA ALA A 96 18.44 -9.41 -1.26
C ALA A 96 17.20 -8.88 -0.49
N GLU A 97 16.21 -8.37 -1.23
CA GLU A 97 14.92 -7.93 -0.66
C GLU A 97 14.33 -9.03 0.23
N LEU A 98 14.06 -8.69 1.49
CA LEU A 98 13.60 -9.61 2.52
C LEU A 98 12.07 -9.56 2.64
N GLU A 99 11.42 -10.69 2.39
CA GLU A 99 10.01 -10.85 2.75
C GLU A 99 9.88 -11.29 4.21
N MET A 100 9.09 -10.55 4.99
CA MET A 100 8.80 -10.88 6.38
C MET A 100 7.30 -10.90 6.65
N VAL A 101 6.90 -11.80 7.54
CA VAL A 101 5.52 -11.94 8.02
C VAL A 101 5.46 -11.50 9.48
N LEU A 102 4.61 -10.52 9.74
CA LEU A 102 4.34 -9.96 11.05
C LEU A 102 2.99 -10.48 11.55
N LYS A 103 2.99 -11.12 12.73
CA LYS A 103 1.81 -11.64 13.40
C LYS A 103 1.49 -10.82 14.64
N GLY A 104 0.21 -10.52 14.83
CA GLY A 104 -0.22 -9.66 15.92
C GLY A 104 -1.73 -9.56 16.03
N LYS A 105 -2.20 -8.41 16.51
CA LYS A 105 -3.61 -8.10 16.69
C LYS A 105 -3.89 -6.68 16.24
N ASP A 106 -5.13 -6.47 15.81
CA ASP A 106 -5.69 -5.16 15.45
C ASP A 106 -4.95 -4.47 14.30
N PHE A 107 -4.55 -5.26 13.30
CA PHE A 107 -4.05 -4.74 12.03
C PHE A 107 -5.20 -4.34 11.12
N PHE A 108 -5.00 -3.26 10.37
CA PHE A 108 -5.94 -2.77 9.38
C PHE A 108 -5.33 -2.84 7.98
N PRO A 109 -6.15 -2.81 6.92
CA PRO A 109 -5.65 -2.75 5.54
C PRO A 109 -4.72 -1.55 5.25
N VAL A 110 -4.83 -0.49 6.04
CA VAL A 110 -4.01 0.73 5.95
C VAL A 110 -2.78 0.72 6.88
N SER A 111 -2.53 -0.38 7.58
CA SER A 111 -1.37 -0.48 8.48
C SER A 111 -0.05 -0.44 7.71
N VAL A 112 0.88 0.36 8.21
CA VAL A 112 2.22 0.53 7.66
C VAL A 112 3.21 -0.13 8.62
N VAL A 113 4.15 -0.90 8.09
CA VAL A 113 5.23 -1.52 8.86
C VAL A 113 6.42 -0.57 8.78
N CYS A 114 7.00 -0.25 9.92
CA CYS A 114 8.19 0.58 10.03
C CYS A 114 9.36 -0.30 10.45
N PHE A 115 10.40 -0.36 9.63
CA PHE A 115 11.65 -1.04 9.90
C PHE A 115 12.72 0.00 10.26
N GLY A 116 13.13 0.07 11.53
CA GLY A 116 14.09 1.07 12.00
C GLY A 116 13.58 2.50 11.90
N GLY A 117 12.25 2.68 11.97
CA GLY A 117 11.58 3.95 11.74
C GLY A 117 11.32 4.29 10.27
N SER A 118 11.84 3.51 9.31
CA SER A 118 11.56 3.71 7.88
C SER A 118 10.33 2.89 7.45
N PRO A 119 9.32 3.48 6.79
CA PRO A 119 8.17 2.75 6.29
C PRO A 119 8.60 1.80 5.16
N VAL A 120 8.10 0.57 5.19
CA VAL A 120 8.38 -0.46 4.17
C VAL A 120 7.08 -0.89 3.48
N ALA A 121 7.20 -1.46 2.28
CA ALA A 121 6.03 -1.88 1.50
C ALA A 121 5.25 -2.97 2.25
N THR A 122 4.02 -2.67 2.64
CA THR A 122 3.14 -3.59 3.38
C THR A 122 2.05 -4.19 2.51
N ARG A 123 1.78 -5.47 2.77
CA ARG A 123 0.65 -6.21 2.22
C ARG A 123 -0.17 -6.77 3.38
N PHE A 124 -1.35 -6.22 3.57
CA PHE A 124 -2.31 -6.74 4.53
C PHE A 124 -2.81 -8.12 4.11
N VAL A 125 -2.71 -9.10 5.02
CA VAL A 125 -3.24 -10.45 4.81
C VAL A 125 -4.52 -10.63 5.64
N SER A 126 -4.46 -10.30 6.94
CA SER A 126 -5.59 -10.36 7.87
C SER A 126 -5.38 -9.42 9.06
N GLN A 127 -6.39 -9.27 9.93
CA GLN A 127 -6.30 -8.44 11.14
C GLN A 127 -5.23 -8.89 12.13
N SER A 128 -4.69 -10.10 11.98
CA SER A 128 -3.61 -10.65 12.81
C SER A 128 -2.33 -10.95 12.02
N GLU A 129 -2.30 -10.67 10.72
CA GLU A 129 -1.16 -10.98 9.86
C GLU A 129 -0.94 -9.91 8.76
N VAL A 130 0.28 -9.39 8.70
CA VAL A 130 0.73 -8.45 7.67
C VAL A 130 2.06 -8.96 7.11
N ALA A 131 2.19 -8.96 5.78
CA ALA A 131 3.46 -9.21 5.12
C ALA A 131 4.14 -7.86 4.82
N ALA A 132 5.45 -7.78 5.02
CA ALA A 132 6.25 -6.61 4.66
C ALA A 132 7.43 -7.03 3.80
N ARG A 133 7.78 -6.15 2.85
CA ARG A 133 8.97 -6.29 2.01
C ARG A 133 10.00 -5.26 2.43
N VAL A 134 11.08 -5.74 3.02
CA VAL A 134 12.19 -4.91 3.50
C VAL A 134 13.27 -4.87 2.42
N PRO A 135 13.53 -3.69 1.83
CA PRO A 135 14.57 -3.54 0.84
C PRO A 135 15.96 -3.66 1.45
N SER A 136 16.93 -4.10 0.65
CA SER A 136 18.30 -4.42 1.10
C SER A 136 19.03 -3.25 1.76
N TYR A 137 18.74 -2.00 1.34
CA TYR A 137 19.35 -0.80 1.90
C TYR A 137 18.97 -0.54 3.37
N LEU A 138 17.88 -1.13 3.87
CA LEU A 138 17.49 -1.04 5.27
C LEU A 138 18.14 -2.13 6.14
N LEU A 139 18.73 -3.17 5.54
CA LEU A 139 19.40 -4.26 6.26
C LEU A 139 20.82 -3.86 6.69
N SER A 140 20.91 -2.86 7.57
CA SER A 140 22.17 -2.47 8.22
C SER A 140 22.44 -3.33 9.45
N VAL A 141 23.70 -3.76 9.62
CA VAL A 141 24.12 -4.60 10.76
C VAL A 141 23.73 -3.95 12.08
N GLY A 142 23.04 -4.72 12.94
CA GLY A 142 22.57 -4.25 14.23
C GLY A 142 21.19 -4.78 14.61
N THR A 143 20.69 -4.32 15.75
CA THR A 143 19.32 -4.59 16.19
C THR A 143 18.42 -3.47 15.68
N VAL A 144 17.51 -3.79 14.77
CA VAL A 144 16.58 -2.82 14.19
C VAL A 144 15.21 -3.00 14.85
N PRO A 145 14.61 -1.95 15.43
CA PRO A 145 13.26 -2.04 15.96
C PRO A 145 12.25 -2.10 14.81
N VAL A 146 11.34 -3.07 14.86
CA VAL A 146 10.23 -3.21 13.91
C VAL A 146 8.92 -2.91 14.62
N SER A 147 8.13 -2.02 14.04
CA SER A 147 6.82 -1.63 14.56
C SER A 147 5.79 -1.58 13.44
N VAL A 148 4.52 -1.63 13.81
CA VAL A 148 3.38 -1.44 12.91
C VAL A 148 2.66 -0.17 13.34
N VAL A 149 2.43 0.72 12.40
CA VAL A 149 1.69 1.96 12.60
C VAL A 149 0.32 1.81 11.97
N ASN A 150 -0.71 1.96 12.77
CA ASN A 150 -2.06 2.18 12.28
C ASN A 150 -2.21 3.70 12.10
N PRO A 151 -2.24 4.24 10.86
CA PRO A 151 -2.37 5.66 10.63
C PRO A 151 -3.67 6.17 11.26
N LYS A 152 -3.57 7.29 11.96
CA LYS A 152 -4.72 7.90 12.63
C LYS A 152 -5.72 8.38 11.58
N PRO A 153 -7.02 8.10 11.74
CA PRO A 153 -8.04 8.73 10.90
C PRO A 153 -8.04 10.23 11.12
N THR A 154 -8.27 10.98 10.05
CA THR A 154 -8.44 12.44 10.08
C THR A 154 -9.55 12.90 11.03
N GLU A 155 -10.59 12.07 11.21
CA GLU A 155 -11.74 12.35 12.07
C GLU A 155 -11.50 12.01 13.55
N TRP A 156 -10.55 11.11 13.86
CA TRP A 156 -10.22 10.66 15.22
C TRP A 156 -8.71 10.69 15.45
N SER A 157 -8.20 11.88 15.82
CA SER A 157 -6.80 12.08 16.22
C SER A 157 -6.38 11.33 17.49
N GLU A 158 -7.34 10.79 18.23
CA GLU A 158 -7.14 9.96 19.43
C GLU A 158 -7.11 8.45 19.13
N GLY A 159 -7.56 8.03 17.94
CA GLY A 159 -7.51 6.64 17.49
C GLY A 159 -6.24 6.35 16.68
N GLY A 160 -5.79 5.09 16.70
CA GLY A 160 -4.58 4.63 16.03
C GLY A 160 -3.33 4.83 16.87
N GLY A 161 -2.20 4.34 16.38
CA GLY A 161 -0.97 4.36 17.15
C GLY A 161 0.14 3.49 16.56
N THR A 162 1.30 3.58 17.18
CA THR A 162 2.44 2.71 16.89
C THR A 162 2.39 1.51 17.82
N SER A 163 2.58 0.31 17.29
CA SER A 163 2.65 -0.92 18.10
C SER A 163 3.84 -0.90 19.03
N ASN A 164 3.89 -1.88 19.93
CA ASN A 164 5.15 -2.27 20.55
C ASN A 164 6.21 -2.57 19.48
N SER A 165 7.45 -2.20 19.75
CA SER A 165 8.58 -2.52 18.88
C SER A 165 9.10 -3.91 19.21
N VAL A 166 9.29 -4.74 18.18
CA VAL A 166 9.95 -6.04 18.30
C VAL A 166 11.34 -5.94 17.68
N PRO A 167 12.40 -6.36 18.39
CA PRO A 167 13.75 -6.30 17.86
C PRO A 167 13.92 -7.32 16.73
N PHE A 168 14.47 -6.84 15.62
CA PHE A 168 14.92 -7.65 14.49
C PHE A 168 16.44 -7.62 14.43
N ILE A 169 17.07 -8.78 14.26
CA ILE A 169 18.53 -8.88 14.27
C ILE A 169 19.04 -8.91 12.83
N VAL A 170 19.85 -7.93 12.45
CA VAL A 170 20.61 -7.94 11.21
C VAL A 170 22.04 -8.36 11.53
N GLN A 171 22.41 -9.57 11.13
CA GLN A 171 23.74 -10.14 11.31
C GLN A 171 24.72 -9.59 10.26
N PHE A 172 26.02 -9.74 10.53
CA PHE A 172 27.07 -9.46 9.56
C PHE A 172 26.82 -10.20 8.24
N PRO A 173 27.19 -9.61 7.10
CA PRO A 173 27.06 -10.30 5.80
C PRO A 173 27.74 -11.67 5.87
N ARG A 174 27.16 -12.67 5.20
CA ARG A 174 27.76 -14.01 5.16
C ARG A 174 29.18 -13.89 4.62
N ALA A 175 30.14 -14.50 5.33
CA ALA A 175 31.51 -14.66 4.84
C ALA A 175 31.46 -15.46 3.52
N GLY A 176 31.55 -14.75 2.39
CA GLY A 176 31.37 -15.35 1.06
C GLY A 176 30.94 -14.39 -0.06
N LYS A 177 30.49 -13.16 0.24
CA LYS A 177 30.40 -12.09 -0.77
C LYS A 177 31.21 -10.88 -0.34
N ALA A 178 32.51 -10.99 -0.55
CA ALA A 178 33.32 -9.82 -0.89
C ALA A 178 33.06 -9.53 -2.37
N VAL A 179 32.51 -8.36 -2.69
CA VAL A 179 32.93 -7.36 -3.69
C VAL A 179 31.87 -6.26 -3.66
#